data_AF-A0A178EC36-F1
#
_entry.id   AF-A0A178EC36-F1
#
_cell.length_a   1.000
_cell.length_b   1.000
_cell.length_c   1.000
_cell.angle_alpha   90.00
_cell.angle_beta   90.00
_cell.angle_gamma   90.00
#
_symmetry.space_group_name_H-M   'P 1'
#
loop_
_entity.id
_entity.type
_entity.pdbx_description
1 polymer ?
#
loop_
_entity_poly.entity_id
_entity_poly.type
_entity_poly.pdbx_seq_one_letter_code
_entity_poly.pdbx_strand_id
1 'polypeptide(L)'
;MDEGWDGPIRNPPPAAPTSCPSPERNQYNNKDAAKMNFAMSMLNLNDNVPDFDPAKILLPGVAIDLDSVPEPATPTIERLVHILTHPQPHAFPHGMLCIDWVRSVLFRAREPMVFRQMDERFILAPDSKLRAEGRQHGMPEVYMEWLCGENTELCAAEQQTLLTPDFFELLEGEMCAKKVEDYFFGPPENRKKSRYDW
;
A
#
# COMPACT_ATOMS: atom_id res chain seq x y z
N MET A 1 53.47 -30.33 -25.91
CA MET A 1 53.24 -31.07 -24.66
C MET A 1 52.60 -30.08 -23.72
N ASP A 2 51.28 -30.01 -23.79
CA ASP A 2 50.44 -29.19 -22.90
C ASP A 2 50.03 -30.07 -21.73
N GLU A 3 50.51 -29.73 -20.53
CA GLU A 3 50.07 -30.39 -19.31
C GLU A 3 48.82 -29.67 -18.78
N GLY A 4 47.66 -30.27 -19.05
CA GLY A 4 46.38 -29.87 -18.48
C GLY A 4 46.37 -30.13 -16.97
N TRP A 5 46.15 -29.06 -16.21
CA TRP A 5 46.06 -29.08 -14.76
C TRP A 5 44.63 -29.47 -14.33
N ASP A 6 44.38 -30.76 -14.08
CA ASP A 6 43.13 -31.27 -13.51
C ASP A 6 43.09 -31.02 -11.99
N GLY A 7 42.67 -29.82 -11.60
CA GLY A 7 42.36 -29.51 -10.21
C GLY A 7 41.06 -30.19 -9.75
N PRO A 8 40.94 -30.64 -8.49
CA PRO A 8 39.73 -31.26 -7.99
C PRO A 8 38.57 -30.27 -7.96
N ILE A 9 37.48 -30.62 -8.66
CA ILE A 9 36.20 -29.91 -8.66
C ILE A 9 35.67 -29.88 -7.22
N ARG A 10 35.81 -28.73 -6.55
CA ARG A 10 35.18 -28.48 -5.26
C ARG A 10 33.68 -28.33 -5.49
N ASN A 11 32.89 -29.30 -5.04
CA ASN A 11 31.45 -29.16 -4.99
C ASN A 11 31.10 -27.89 -4.18
N PRO A 12 30.22 -27.01 -4.68
CA PRO A 12 29.76 -25.87 -3.91
C PRO A 12 29.06 -26.37 -2.63
N PRO A 13 29.21 -25.65 -1.50
CA PRO A 13 28.52 -26.01 -0.28
C PRO A 13 26.99 -26.04 -0.52
N PRO A 14 26.25 -26.97 0.11
CA PRO A 14 24.80 -27.00 0.01
C PRO A 14 24.24 -25.65 0.44
N ALA A 15 23.33 -25.10 -0.37
CA ALA A 15 22.63 -23.87 -0.06
C ALA A 15 22.01 -24.00 1.34
N ALA A 16 22.33 -23.06 2.24
CA ALA A 16 21.71 -23.00 3.54
C ALA A 16 20.18 -22.95 3.34
N PRO A 17 19.40 -23.72 4.13
CA PRO A 17 17.96 -23.59 4.07
C PRO A 17 17.61 -22.13 4.34
N THR A 18 16.98 -21.48 3.36
CA THR A 18 16.29 -20.20 3.55
C THR A 18 15.17 -20.46 4.54
N SER A 19 15.50 -20.39 5.82
CA SER A 19 14.56 -20.29 6.92
C SER A 19 13.63 -19.15 6.57
N CYS A 20 12.34 -19.45 6.38
CA CYS A 20 11.32 -18.43 6.42
C CYS A 20 11.53 -17.59 7.70
N PRO A 21 11.42 -16.26 7.62
CA PRO A 21 11.48 -15.44 8.82
C PRO A 21 10.40 -15.91 9.81
N SER A 22 10.72 -15.92 11.10
CA SER A 22 9.78 -16.36 12.15
C SER A 22 8.49 -15.53 12.09
N PRO A 23 7.33 -16.07 12.51
CA PRO A 23 6.05 -15.34 12.52
C PRO A 23 6.09 -14.03 13.31
N GLU A 24 7.02 -13.91 14.25
CA GLU A 24 7.26 -12.69 15.05
C GLU A 24 7.87 -11.55 14.22
N ARG A 25 8.54 -11.85 13.09
CA ARG A 25 9.13 -10.85 12.20
C ARG A 25 8.14 -10.24 11.20
N ASN A 26 6.99 -10.89 10.98
CA ASN A 26 5.90 -10.39 10.14
C ASN A 26 4.93 -9.45 10.89
N GLN A 27 5.27 -9.04 12.11
CA GLN A 27 4.52 -8.05 12.89
C GLN A 27 4.88 -6.60 12.50
N TYR A 28 5.24 -6.35 11.24
CA TYR A 28 5.31 -4.97 10.74
C TYR A 28 3.89 -4.44 10.57
N ASN A 29 3.40 -3.86 11.68
CA ASN A 29 2.06 -3.35 11.88
C ASN A 29 1.89 -1.98 11.19
N ASN A 30 0.69 -1.67 10.70
CA ASN A 30 0.35 -0.31 10.27
C ASN A 30 0.55 0.72 11.40
N LYS A 31 0.44 0.33 12.68
CA LYS A 31 0.83 1.19 13.81
C LYS A 31 2.32 1.50 13.80
N ASP A 32 3.17 0.56 13.44
CA ASP A 32 4.62 0.79 13.38
C ASP A 32 5.02 1.49 12.08
N ALA A 33 4.29 1.27 10.98
CA ALA A 33 4.40 2.12 9.79
C ALA A 33 3.96 3.56 10.08
N ALA A 34 2.85 3.78 10.79
CA ALA A 34 2.40 5.11 11.21
C ALA A 34 3.39 5.76 12.18
N LYS A 35 3.96 5.00 13.14
CA LYS A 35 5.03 5.48 14.03
C LYS A 35 6.31 5.80 13.27
N MET A 36 6.72 4.99 12.30
CA MET A 36 7.90 5.24 11.48
C MET A 36 7.69 6.45 10.57
N ASN A 37 6.52 6.57 9.95
CA ASN A 37 6.14 7.75 9.16
C ASN A 37 6.15 9.02 10.02
N PHE A 38 5.67 8.92 11.26
CA PHE A 38 5.67 10.01 12.22
C PHE A 38 7.08 10.33 12.75
N ALA A 39 7.87 9.32 13.12
CA ALA A 39 9.23 9.49 13.62
C ALA A 39 10.16 10.07 12.55
N MET A 40 10.01 9.65 11.30
CA MET A 40 10.77 10.20 10.16
C MET A 40 10.33 11.62 9.81
N SER A 41 9.04 11.97 9.99
CA SER A 41 8.55 13.35 9.89
C SER A 41 9.13 14.25 11.01
N MET A 42 9.31 13.71 12.21
CA MET A 42 9.86 14.41 13.38
C MET A 42 11.38 14.64 13.29
N LEU A 43 12.13 13.79 12.58
CA LEU A 43 13.57 14.00 12.35
C LEU A 43 13.89 15.17 11.40
N ASN A 44 12.87 15.78 10.78
CA ASN A 44 13.01 16.97 9.94
C ASN A 44 12.64 18.29 10.66
N LEU A 45 12.33 18.25 11.95
CA LEU A 45 12.03 19.44 12.73
C LEU A 45 13.00 19.59 13.91
N ASN A 46 13.79 20.66 13.82
CA ASN A 46 14.69 21.21 14.81
C ASN A 46 14.25 21.03 16.28
N ASP A 47 15.25 20.84 17.12
CA ASP A 47 15.24 20.84 18.58
C ASP A 47 14.25 21.84 19.19
N ASN A 48 13.14 21.35 19.72
CA ASN A 48 12.40 21.88 20.88
C ASN A 48 11.14 21.01 21.07
N VAL A 49 11.19 20.05 21.99
CA VAL A 49 10.04 19.18 22.32
C VAL A 49 9.29 19.76 23.52
N PRO A 50 8.07 20.29 23.38
CA PRO A 50 7.14 20.38 24.49
C PRO A 50 6.36 19.06 24.63
N ASP A 51 6.02 18.77 25.88
CA ASP A 51 5.37 17.55 26.38
C ASP A 51 4.12 17.15 25.58
N PHE A 52 3.98 15.85 25.31
CA PHE A 52 3.06 15.28 24.34
C PHE A 52 1.66 15.05 24.94
N ASP A 53 0.64 15.76 24.42
CA ASP A 53 -0.78 15.55 24.74
C ASP A 53 -1.58 15.27 23.45
N PRO A 54 -2.09 14.04 23.25
CA PRO A 54 -2.82 13.66 22.03
C PRO A 54 -4.16 14.41 21.85
N ALA A 55 -4.68 15.09 22.88
CA ALA A 55 -5.89 15.90 22.77
C ALA A 55 -5.64 17.29 22.15
N LYS A 56 -4.38 17.70 21.97
CA LYS A 56 -4.01 19.03 21.44
C LYS A 56 -3.65 19.04 19.95
N ILE A 57 -3.85 17.92 19.22
CA ILE A 57 -3.74 17.87 17.75
C ILE A 57 -5.02 18.42 17.10
N LEU A 58 -5.42 19.61 17.54
CA LEU A 58 -6.38 20.47 16.87
C LEU A 58 -5.66 21.79 16.70
N LEU A 59 -5.25 22.07 15.47
CA LEU A 59 -4.66 23.34 15.05
C LEU A 59 -5.43 24.49 15.72
N PRO A 60 -4.77 25.36 16.50
CA PRO A 60 -5.46 26.46 17.15
C PRO A 60 -5.85 27.52 16.10
N GLY A 61 -7.14 27.83 16.03
CA GLY A 61 -7.55 29.19 15.66
C GLY A 61 -8.22 29.43 14.31
N VAL A 62 -8.89 28.46 13.69
CA VAL A 62 -9.88 28.78 12.64
C VAL A 62 -11.22 28.14 13.01
N ALA A 63 -12.09 28.93 13.64
CA ALA A 63 -13.51 28.60 13.72
C ALA A 63 -14.09 28.74 12.31
N ILE A 64 -14.12 27.64 11.56
CA ILE A 64 -14.87 27.56 10.31
C ILE A 64 -16.32 27.29 10.71
N ASP A 65 -17.19 28.27 10.46
CA ASP A 65 -18.63 28.12 10.58
C ASP A 65 -19.09 27.04 9.59
N LEU A 66 -19.38 25.84 10.11
CA LEU A 66 -19.69 24.62 9.34
C LEU A 66 -21.19 24.49 9.02
N ASP A 67 -22.02 25.40 9.51
CA ASP A 67 -23.48 25.31 9.39
C ASP A 67 -24.03 25.76 8.03
N SER A 68 -23.16 26.12 7.06
CA SER A 68 -23.58 26.61 5.74
C SER A 68 -22.77 26.08 4.55
N VAL A 69 -21.97 25.03 4.74
CA VAL A 69 -21.30 24.38 3.61
C VAL A 69 -22.24 23.29 3.08
N PRO A 70 -22.74 23.37 1.83
CA PRO A 70 -23.53 22.28 1.25
C PRO A 70 -22.70 21.00 1.35
N GLU A 71 -23.30 19.92 1.88
CA GLU A 71 -22.63 18.62 1.97
C GLU A 71 -21.99 18.34 0.60
N PRO A 72 -20.65 18.23 0.52
CA PRO A 72 -20.01 17.97 -0.74
C PRO A 72 -20.58 16.66 -1.27
N ALA A 73 -21.20 16.71 -2.45
CA ALA A 73 -21.78 15.55 -3.09
C ALA A 73 -20.75 14.42 -3.08
N THR A 74 -21.15 13.25 -2.58
CA THR A 74 -20.26 12.08 -2.56
C THR A 74 -19.70 11.88 -3.97
N PRO A 75 -18.37 11.79 -4.13
CA PRO A 75 -17.77 11.60 -5.45
C PRO A 75 -18.30 10.32 -6.09
N THR A 76 -18.46 10.33 -7.41
CA THR A 76 -18.75 9.12 -8.17
C THR A 76 -17.58 8.13 -8.05
N ILE A 77 -17.83 6.84 -8.26
CA ILE A 77 -16.78 5.81 -8.20
C ILE A 77 -15.68 6.08 -9.23
N GLU A 78 -16.06 6.47 -10.45
CA GLU A 78 -15.11 6.91 -11.47
C GLU A 78 -14.20 8.03 -10.98
N ARG A 79 -14.78 9.06 -10.34
CA ARG A 79 -13.99 10.18 -9.80
C ARG A 79 -13.10 9.73 -8.64
N LEU A 80 -13.58 8.84 -7.79
CA LEU A 80 -12.81 8.28 -6.68
C LEU A 80 -11.63 7.45 -7.18
N VAL A 81 -11.85 6.56 -8.16
CA VAL A 81 -10.78 5.78 -8.79
C VAL A 81 -9.74 6.71 -9.40
N HIS A 82 -10.17 7.74 -10.13
CA HIS A 82 -9.24 8.76 -10.66
C HIS A 82 -8.41 9.41 -9.55
N ILE A 83 -9.00 9.78 -8.41
CA ILE A 83 -8.22 10.38 -7.30
C ILE A 83 -7.19 9.38 -6.76
N LEU A 84 -7.59 8.13 -6.57
CA LEU A 84 -6.73 7.09 -6.01
C LEU A 84 -5.60 6.69 -6.96
N THR A 85 -5.84 6.69 -8.27
CA THR A 85 -4.83 6.37 -9.30
C THR A 85 -3.96 7.55 -9.72
N HIS A 86 -4.28 8.77 -9.27
CA HIS A 86 -3.47 9.98 -9.49
C HIS A 86 -3.09 10.64 -8.15
N PRO A 87 -2.41 9.89 -7.27
CA PRO A 87 -2.03 10.38 -5.95
C PRO A 87 -1.07 11.57 -6.05
N GLN A 88 -1.27 12.55 -5.18
CA GLN A 88 -0.41 13.73 -5.10
C GLN A 88 0.96 13.37 -4.48
N PRO A 89 2.03 14.15 -4.69
CA PRO A 89 3.36 13.83 -4.16
C PRO A 89 3.41 13.58 -2.64
N HIS A 90 2.58 14.30 -1.86
CA HIS A 90 2.49 14.12 -0.41
C HIS A 90 1.83 12.80 0.03
N ALA A 91 1.24 12.03 -0.90
CA ALA A 91 0.76 10.68 -0.64
C ALA A 91 1.91 9.68 -0.47
N PHE A 92 3.16 10.06 -0.79
CA PHE A 92 4.34 9.19 -0.77
C PHE A 92 5.44 9.69 0.19
N PRO A 93 5.18 9.83 1.50
CA PRO A 93 6.16 10.38 2.45
C PRO A 93 7.50 9.60 2.46
N HIS A 94 7.50 8.33 2.07
CA HIS A 94 8.69 7.47 2.00
C HIS A 94 8.82 6.73 0.67
N GLY A 95 8.37 7.34 -0.43
CA GLY A 95 8.42 6.71 -1.76
C GLY A 95 7.44 5.55 -1.96
N MET A 96 6.51 5.35 -1.02
CA MET A 96 5.42 4.37 -1.09
C MET A 96 4.12 5.03 -0.67
N LEU A 97 3.01 4.57 -1.25
CA LEU A 97 1.69 5.13 -1.00
C LEU A 97 1.30 4.99 0.47
N CYS A 98 0.98 6.10 1.12
CA CYS A 98 0.60 6.14 2.53
C CYS A 98 -0.86 5.68 2.74
N ILE A 99 -1.06 4.67 3.59
CA ILE A 99 -2.40 4.17 3.93
C ILE A 99 -3.28 5.25 4.57
N ASP A 100 -2.73 6.18 5.36
CA ASP A 100 -3.53 7.23 5.98
C ASP A 100 -4.03 8.26 4.95
N TRP A 101 -3.26 8.51 3.88
CA TRP A 101 -3.75 9.30 2.75
C TRP A 101 -4.95 8.61 2.09
N VAL A 102 -4.81 7.32 1.78
CA VAL A 102 -5.88 6.51 1.16
C VAL A 102 -7.13 6.50 2.05
N ARG A 103 -6.98 6.24 3.35
CA ARG A 103 -8.08 6.27 4.31
C ARG A 103 -8.78 7.63 4.33
N SER A 104 -8.03 8.73 4.25
CA SER A 104 -8.61 10.07 4.21
C SER A 104 -9.46 10.31 2.95
N VAL A 105 -9.02 9.80 1.80
CA VAL A 105 -9.75 9.88 0.53
C VAL A 105 -11.03 9.04 0.61
N LEU A 106 -10.93 7.79 1.07
CA LEU A 106 -12.07 6.88 1.21
C LEU A 106 -13.09 7.39 2.24
N PHE A 107 -12.63 7.94 3.36
CA PHE A 107 -13.50 8.53 4.37
C PHE A 107 -14.29 9.73 3.82
N ARG A 108 -13.63 10.62 3.07
CA ARG A 108 -14.31 11.75 2.39
C ARG A 108 -15.31 11.27 1.35
N ALA A 109 -15.03 10.13 0.70
CA ALA A 109 -15.92 9.50 -0.26
C ALA A 109 -17.03 8.64 0.39
N ARG A 110 -17.09 8.57 1.73
CA ARG A 110 -18.02 7.72 2.48
C ARG A 110 -17.94 6.23 2.08
N GLU A 111 -16.76 5.77 1.64
CA GLU A 111 -16.51 4.36 1.36
C GLU A 111 -16.23 3.60 2.67
N PRO A 112 -16.99 2.52 2.97
CA PRO A 112 -16.83 1.79 4.22
C PRO A 112 -15.51 1.01 4.25
N MET A 113 -14.78 1.15 5.36
CA MET A 113 -13.59 0.35 5.65
C MET A 113 -13.79 -0.41 6.96
N VAL A 114 -13.21 -1.61 7.03
CA VAL A 114 -13.21 -2.46 8.22
C VAL A 114 -11.78 -2.73 8.67
N PHE A 115 -11.58 -2.75 9.99
CA PHE A 115 -10.31 -3.17 10.56
C PHE A 115 -10.30 -4.70 10.71
N ARG A 116 -9.41 -5.35 9.98
CA ARG A 116 -9.18 -6.78 10.06
C ARG A 116 -8.19 -7.08 11.18
N GLN A 117 -8.67 -7.73 12.24
CA GLN A 117 -7.87 -7.99 13.44
C GLN A 117 -6.68 -8.94 13.19
N MET A 118 -6.82 -9.87 12.24
CA MET A 118 -5.82 -10.93 12.00
C MET A 118 -4.44 -10.38 11.60
N ASP A 119 -4.41 -9.31 10.81
CA ASP A 119 -3.19 -8.69 10.29
C ASP A 119 -3.16 -7.17 10.54
N GLU A 120 -4.01 -6.67 11.44
CA GLU A 120 -4.14 -5.26 11.83
C GLU A 120 -4.23 -4.28 10.63
N ARG A 121 -4.98 -4.66 9.59
CA ARG A 121 -5.14 -3.87 8.35
C ARG A 121 -6.52 -3.25 8.23
N PHE A 122 -6.57 -2.02 7.73
CA PHE A 122 -7.81 -1.44 7.21
C PHE A 122 -8.03 -1.92 5.78
N ILE A 123 -9.16 -2.57 5.53
CA ILE A 123 -9.56 -3.03 4.19
C ILE A 123 -10.91 -2.45 3.82
N LEU A 124 -11.22 -2.41 2.52
CA LEU A 124 -12.56 -2.07 2.03
C LEU A 124 -13.57 -3.11 2.53
N ALA A 125 -14.69 -2.62 3.05
CA ALA A 125 -15.78 -3.47 3.47
C ALA A 125 -16.35 -4.26 2.26
N PRO A 126 -16.93 -5.46 2.47
CA PRO A 126 -17.49 -6.26 1.38
C PRO A 126 -18.60 -5.56 0.58
N ASP A 127 -19.31 -4.62 1.19
CA ASP A 127 -20.39 -3.82 0.61
C ASP A 127 -19.92 -2.47 0.03
N SER A 128 -18.61 -2.21 0.01
CA SER A 128 -18.05 -1.02 -0.63
C SER A 128 -18.34 -1.02 -2.14
N LYS A 129 -18.84 0.12 -2.64
CA LYS A 129 -19.06 0.32 -4.07
C LYS A 129 -17.76 0.36 -4.84
N LEU A 130 -16.72 0.97 -4.25
CA LEU A 130 -15.37 0.93 -4.82
C LEU A 130 -14.87 -0.51 -4.98
N ARG A 131 -15.17 -1.40 -4.03
CA ARG A 131 -14.84 -2.83 -4.14
C ARG A 131 -15.56 -3.52 -5.29
N ALA A 132 -16.85 -3.22 -5.48
CA ALA A 132 -17.67 -3.82 -6.53
C ALA A 132 -17.32 -3.32 -7.94
N GLU A 133 -17.06 -2.01 -8.08
CA GLU A 133 -17.01 -1.32 -9.38
C GLU A 133 -15.61 -0.80 -9.74
N GLY A 134 -14.68 -0.71 -8.77
CA GLY A 134 -13.38 -0.06 -8.95
C GLY A 134 -12.55 -0.62 -10.11
N ARG A 135 -12.55 -1.94 -10.29
CA ARG A 135 -11.87 -2.62 -11.41
C ARG A 135 -12.43 -2.18 -12.77
N GLN A 136 -13.75 -2.02 -12.88
CA GLN A 136 -14.41 -1.60 -14.12
C GLN A 136 -14.06 -0.16 -14.48
N HIS A 137 -13.76 0.66 -13.48
CA HIS A 137 -13.33 2.05 -13.63
C HIS A 137 -11.81 2.22 -13.75
N GLY A 138 -11.05 1.13 -13.91
CA GLY A 138 -9.61 1.19 -14.18
C GLY A 138 -8.72 1.16 -12.94
N MET A 139 -9.23 0.78 -11.77
CA MET A 139 -8.37 0.52 -10.62
C MET A 139 -7.47 -0.71 -10.91
N PRO A 140 -6.14 -0.61 -10.71
CA PRO A 140 -5.23 -1.75 -10.88
C PRO A 140 -5.53 -2.90 -9.92
N GLU A 141 -5.30 -4.14 -10.35
CA GLU A 141 -5.59 -5.34 -9.57
C GLU A 141 -4.73 -5.40 -8.30
N VAL A 142 -3.44 -5.08 -8.40
CA VAL A 142 -2.56 -5.00 -7.21
C VAL A 142 -3.09 -4.02 -6.17
N TYR A 143 -3.63 -2.88 -6.64
CA TYR A 143 -4.14 -1.86 -5.73
C TYR A 143 -5.47 -2.31 -5.11
N MET A 144 -6.33 -2.96 -5.88
CA MET A 144 -7.53 -3.60 -5.37
C MET A 144 -7.22 -4.72 -4.37
N GLU A 145 -6.24 -5.56 -4.65
CA GLU A 145 -5.79 -6.65 -3.76
C GLU A 145 -5.31 -6.08 -2.42
N TRP A 146 -4.52 -5.00 -2.46
CA TRP A 146 -4.04 -4.32 -1.26
C TRP A 146 -5.18 -3.70 -0.44
N LEU A 147 -6.13 -3.02 -1.11
CA LEU A 147 -7.29 -2.38 -0.48
C LEU A 147 -8.30 -3.39 0.09
N CYS A 148 -8.51 -4.52 -0.58
CA CYS A 148 -9.48 -5.53 -0.18
C CYS A 148 -8.88 -6.59 0.76
N GLY A 149 -7.56 -6.72 0.78
CA GLY A 149 -6.83 -7.72 1.54
C GLY A 149 -7.16 -9.15 1.13
N GLU A 150 -7.52 -9.40 -0.13
CA GLU A 150 -8.00 -10.72 -0.60
C GLU A 150 -6.91 -11.80 -0.48
N ASN A 151 -5.66 -11.41 -0.64
CA ASN A 151 -4.52 -12.29 -0.45
C ASN A 151 -4.03 -12.25 1.01
N THR A 152 -4.17 -13.37 1.72
CA THR A 152 -3.72 -13.53 3.10
C THR A 152 -2.28 -14.04 3.21
N GLU A 153 -1.66 -14.45 2.10
CA GLU A 153 -0.27 -14.92 2.07
C GLU A 153 0.72 -13.74 2.11
N LEU A 154 0.29 -12.55 1.68
CA LEU A 154 1.11 -11.33 1.66
C LEU A 154 0.68 -10.35 2.75
N CYS A 155 1.65 -9.81 3.48
CA CYS A 155 1.38 -8.77 4.46
C CYS A 155 1.12 -7.40 3.78
N ALA A 156 0.56 -6.46 4.55
CA ALA A 156 0.17 -5.15 4.03
C ALA A 156 1.37 -4.38 3.52
N ALA A 157 2.48 -4.49 4.25
CA ALA A 157 3.74 -3.84 3.93
C ALA A 157 4.34 -4.39 2.63
N GLU A 158 4.34 -5.71 2.44
CA GLU A 158 4.86 -6.34 1.21
C GLU A 158 4.11 -5.84 -0.02
N GLN A 159 2.78 -5.84 0.00
CA GLN A 159 1.98 -5.33 -1.10
C GLN A 159 2.14 -3.81 -1.29
N GLN A 160 2.29 -3.05 -0.20
CA GLN A 160 2.50 -1.60 -0.25
C GLN A 160 3.81 -1.22 -0.94
N THR A 161 4.85 -2.08 -0.88
CA THR A 161 6.13 -1.83 -1.58
C THR A 161 5.99 -1.69 -3.10
N LEU A 162 4.86 -2.11 -3.65
CA LEU A 162 4.56 -2.11 -5.08
C LEU A 162 3.80 -0.84 -5.50
N LEU A 163 3.27 -0.08 -4.53
CA LEU A 163 2.50 1.14 -4.75
C LEU A 163 3.42 2.36 -4.62
N THR A 164 4.39 2.47 -5.53
CA THR A 164 5.39 3.56 -5.61
C THR A 164 4.96 4.66 -6.57
N PRO A 165 5.59 5.85 -6.55
CA PRO A 165 5.35 6.88 -7.58
C PRO A 165 5.49 6.32 -9.00
N ASP A 166 6.56 5.58 -9.29
CA ASP A 166 6.81 4.94 -10.58
C ASP A 166 5.67 4.03 -11.03
N PHE A 167 5.06 3.28 -10.10
CA PHE A 167 3.89 2.46 -10.39
C PHE A 167 2.73 3.32 -10.92
N PHE A 168 2.45 4.47 -10.30
CA PHE A 168 1.38 5.38 -10.73
C PHE A 168 1.73 6.17 -11.99
N GLU A 169 2.98 6.59 -12.16
CA GLU A 169 3.44 7.23 -13.40
C GLU A 169 3.30 6.29 -14.61
N LEU A 170 3.57 4.99 -14.43
CA LEU A 170 3.38 3.98 -15.46
C LEU A 170 1.90 3.76 -15.81
N LEU A 171 0.97 3.99 -14.86
CA LEU A 171 -0.47 3.93 -15.13
C LEU A 171 -0.97 5.13 -15.94
N GLU A 172 -0.33 6.30 -15.78
CA GLU A 172 -0.64 7.50 -16.55
C GLU A 172 -0.07 7.45 -17.98
N GLY A 173 1.03 6.72 -18.18
CA GLY A 173 1.55 6.40 -19.50
C GLY A 173 0.57 5.56 -20.33
N GLU A 174 0.74 5.47 -21.66
CA GLU A 174 -0.10 4.67 -22.58
C GLU A 174 -0.14 3.15 -22.27
N MET A 175 0.43 2.71 -21.15
CA MET A 175 0.35 1.36 -20.65
C MET A 175 -0.97 1.17 -19.89
N CYS A 176 -1.92 0.47 -20.54
CA CYS A 176 -3.10 -0.07 -19.86
C CYS A 176 -2.67 -0.79 -18.56
N ALA A 177 -3.43 -0.65 -17.47
CA ALA A 177 -3.14 -1.22 -16.15
C ALA A 177 -2.64 -2.68 -16.17
N LYS A 178 -3.16 -3.51 -17.09
CA LYS A 178 -2.69 -4.89 -17.32
C LYS A 178 -1.21 -4.98 -17.66
N LYS A 179 -0.69 -4.09 -18.51
CA LYS A 179 0.73 -4.07 -18.90
C LYS A 179 1.64 -3.62 -17.76
N VAL A 180 1.15 -2.71 -16.91
CA VAL A 180 1.89 -2.28 -15.71
C VAL A 180 1.99 -3.45 -14.75
N GLU A 181 0.91 -4.20 -14.54
CA GLU A 181 0.96 -5.39 -13.72
C GLU A 181 1.89 -6.47 -14.30
N ASP A 182 1.84 -6.74 -15.60
CA ASP A 182 2.75 -7.70 -16.22
C ASP A 182 4.22 -7.28 -16.07
N TYR A 183 4.51 -5.98 -16.04
CA TYR A 183 5.85 -5.45 -15.80
C TYR A 183 6.35 -5.73 -14.37
N PHE A 184 5.52 -5.50 -13.35
CA PHE A 184 5.90 -5.68 -11.95
C PHE A 184 5.80 -7.14 -11.46
N PHE A 185 4.83 -7.89 -11.96
CA PHE A 185 4.45 -9.22 -11.46
C PHE A 185 4.76 -10.36 -12.43
N GLY A 186 5.17 -10.03 -13.65
CA GLY A 186 5.25 -10.99 -14.73
C GLY A 186 3.87 -11.40 -15.26
N PRO A 187 3.84 -12.14 -16.40
CA PRO A 187 2.59 -12.57 -17.01
C PRO A 187 1.80 -13.50 -16.08
N PRO A 188 0.46 -13.54 -16.19
CA PRO A 188 -0.43 -14.25 -15.28
C PRO A 188 -0.14 -15.76 -15.20
N GLU A 189 0.44 -16.35 -16.24
CA GLU A 189 0.89 -17.75 -16.28
C GLU A 189 2.02 -18.07 -15.29
N ASN A 190 2.77 -17.06 -14.85
CA ASN A 190 3.81 -17.19 -13.83
C ASN A 190 3.31 -16.86 -12.42
N ARG A 191 2.10 -16.29 -12.28
CA ARG A 191 1.49 -16.05 -10.98
C ARG A 191 1.02 -17.40 -10.43
N LYS A 192 1.59 -17.83 -9.29
CA LYS A 192 1.14 -19.05 -8.62
C LYS A 192 -0.36 -18.94 -8.39
N LYS A 193 -1.15 -19.85 -8.97
CA LYS A 193 -2.61 -19.89 -8.75
C LYS A 193 -2.87 -19.91 -7.25
N SER A 194 -3.47 -18.84 -6.74
CA SER A 194 -4.02 -18.80 -5.38
C SER A 194 -4.95 -20.00 -5.23
N ARG A 195 -4.78 -20.78 -4.17
CA ARG A 195 -5.49 -22.05 -3.94
C ARG A 195 -6.98 -21.88 -3.60
N TYR A 196 -7.55 -20.71 -3.87
CA TYR A 196 -8.88 -20.32 -3.41
C TYR A 196 -9.66 -19.59 -4.52
N ASP A 197 -9.88 -20.29 -5.63
CA ASP A 197 -11.03 -19.98 -6.50
C ASP A 197 -12.25 -20.71 -5.88
N TRP A 198 -13.17 -19.97 -5.27
CA TRP A 198 -14.52 -20.42 -4.89
C TRP A 198 -15.56 -19.60 -5.64
#